data_AF-A0A947RXU7-F1
#
_entry.id   AF-A0A947RXU7-F1
#
_cell.length_a   1.000
_cell.length_b   1.000
_cell.length_c   1.000
_cell.angle_alpha   90.00
_cell.angle_beta   90.00
_cell.angle_gamma   90.00
#
_symmetry.space_group_name_H-M   'P 1'
#
loop_
_entity.id
_entity.type
_entity.pdbx_description
1 polymer ?
#
loop_
_entity_poly.entity_id
_entity_poly.type
_entity_poly.pdbx_seq_one_letter_code
_entity_poly.pdbx_strand_id
1 'polypeptide(L)'
;EENLDKAERELKKERFDEARGYAKKALEIDPESSAAIEALKNINAEEKAYIAAETARKEGEARIKKEAEAEAARRAEEERQGKIEKEIEDNLDKAEKELKNGDFVKADEYAKKALNLDAKSRRAANMIASVKRAEIAYQSEQKRLELTQKASKEKEEKKRLSREKRQGAQQIANEKVKMYLRQAEEALSKKRFGAARGYVDKAFKNDGESPEIGEMLARIDREEVQHLDEFERERQDKENARREEKEKIKKSVENALRSANEALNKKDFAKAKEYAEKADAVSGGSDKTADMLRRIKDEQDIFEEAQRAKEMADIEAKRTQETERRKKEKERKKGERAEKVKGLLKSASVRLNKNDFEGARKTAEEALEIDEENRDVREMLDEITRREAEYESEQKRIRMEEEKRVINEQEDRKRDLRVSENLTNARDRMENRKFAKARAFVRDALKEDENNKDAAALMEKIDKEEAKYEKEQEFLKKQENDRVVRERKKAERDKKISSYLERAESELSRGRTERAMSYIERVLDLDKNNESAEKMIVRIKAMTTENEN
;
A
#
# COMPACT_ATOMS: atom_id res chain seq x y z
N GLU A 1 -74.05 -62.68 -21.48
CA GLU A 1 -72.78 -63.07 -22.15
C GLU A 1 -72.34 -62.07 -23.22
N GLU A 2 -73.13 -61.78 -24.27
CA GLU A 2 -72.73 -60.83 -25.34
C GLU A 2 -72.23 -59.46 -24.83
N ASN A 3 -72.87 -58.90 -23.80
CA ASN A 3 -72.44 -57.64 -23.19
C ASN A 3 -71.12 -57.77 -22.42
N LEU A 4 -70.80 -58.93 -21.83
CA LEU A 4 -69.54 -59.16 -21.13
C LEU A 4 -68.38 -59.32 -22.13
N ASP A 5 -68.62 -60.03 -23.24
CA ASP A 5 -67.64 -60.15 -24.33
C ASP A 5 -67.31 -58.77 -24.93
N LYS A 6 -68.33 -57.91 -25.08
CA LYS A 6 -68.14 -56.52 -25.52
C LYS A 6 -67.36 -55.71 -24.50
N ALA A 7 -67.65 -55.86 -23.20
CA ALA A 7 -66.90 -55.20 -22.13
C ALA A 7 -65.42 -55.60 -22.13
N GLU A 8 -65.11 -56.89 -22.28
CA GLU A 8 -63.73 -57.39 -22.33
C GLU A 8 -62.98 -56.91 -23.58
N ARG A 9 -63.66 -56.86 -24.74
CA ARG A 9 -63.06 -56.32 -25.98
C ARG A 9 -62.72 -54.84 -25.87
N GLU A 10 -63.57 -54.04 -25.24
CA GLU A 10 -63.29 -52.61 -25.05
C GLU A 10 -62.24 -52.36 -23.95
N LEU A 11 -62.20 -53.22 -22.92
CA LEU A 11 -61.14 -53.20 -21.91
C LEU A 11 -59.75 -53.45 -22.53
N LYS A 12 -59.63 -54.44 -23.42
CA LYS A 12 -58.39 -54.73 -24.17
C LYS A 12 -57.93 -53.58 -25.09
N LYS A 13 -58.82 -52.64 -25.41
CA LYS A 13 -58.50 -51.43 -26.18
C LYS A 13 -58.26 -50.21 -25.28
N GLU A 14 -58.19 -50.40 -23.96
CA GLU A 14 -58.02 -49.35 -22.96
C GLU A 14 -59.18 -48.31 -22.98
N ARG A 15 -60.35 -48.69 -23.49
CA ARG A 15 -61.56 -47.86 -23.51
C ARG A 15 -62.40 -48.13 -22.27
N PHE A 16 -61.87 -47.74 -21.11
CA PHE A 16 -62.41 -48.13 -19.81
C PHE A 16 -63.86 -47.69 -19.58
N ASP A 17 -64.28 -46.54 -20.11
CA ASP A 17 -65.66 -46.06 -19.99
C ASP A 17 -66.66 -46.86 -20.85
N GLU A 18 -66.27 -47.22 -22.07
CA GLU A 18 -67.07 -48.07 -22.96
C GLU A 18 -67.19 -49.49 -22.37
N ALA A 19 -66.08 -50.04 -21.85
CA ALA A 19 -66.06 -51.31 -21.13
C ALA A 19 -66.98 -51.31 -19.90
N ARG A 20 -66.93 -50.24 -19.09
CA ARG A 20 -67.83 -50.04 -17.94
C ARG A 20 -69.29 -49.98 -18.37
N GLY A 21 -69.59 -49.30 -19.48
CA GLY A 21 -70.93 -49.21 -20.03
C GLY A 21 -71.53 -50.57 -20.39
N TYR A 22 -70.75 -51.44 -21.06
CA TYR A 22 -71.19 -52.78 -21.40
C TYR A 22 -71.32 -53.71 -20.18
N ALA A 23 -70.41 -53.63 -19.22
CA ALA A 23 -70.50 -54.40 -17.97
C ALA A 23 -71.70 -53.99 -17.11
N LYS A 24 -72.06 -52.70 -17.07
CA LYS A 24 -73.29 -52.21 -16.42
C LYS A 24 -74.56 -52.71 -17.11
N LYS A 25 -74.60 -52.71 -18.45
CA LYS A 25 -75.73 -53.30 -19.22
C LYS A 25 -75.91 -54.80 -18.95
N ALA A 26 -74.82 -55.53 -18.64
CA ALA A 26 -74.92 -56.92 -18.21
C ALA A 26 -75.58 -57.06 -16.83
N LEU A 27 -75.27 -56.14 -15.88
CA LEU A 27 -75.91 -56.09 -14.57
C LEU A 27 -77.38 -55.63 -14.61
N GLU A 28 -77.76 -54.81 -15.59
CA GLU A 28 -79.17 -54.42 -15.77
C GLU A 28 -80.05 -55.61 -16.18
N ILE A 29 -79.49 -56.59 -16.90
CA ILE A 29 -80.18 -57.81 -17.32
C ILE A 29 -80.20 -58.85 -16.19
N ASP A 30 -79.08 -59.00 -15.49
CA ASP A 30 -78.93 -59.89 -14.33
C ASP A 30 -78.19 -59.16 -13.19
N PRO A 31 -78.94 -58.59 -12.23
CA PRO A 31 -78.37 -57.79 -11.14
C PRO A 31 -77.41 -58.56 -10.23
N GLU A 32 -77.53 -59.89 -10.16
CA GLU A 32 -76.69 -60.74 -9.32
C GLU A 32 -75.55 -61.42 -10.11
N SER A 33 -75.36 -61.02 -11.37
CA SER A 33 -74.34 -61.58 -12.24
C SER A 33 -72.93 -61.37 -11.69
N SER A 34 -72.39 -62.40 -11.03
CA SER A 34 -71.03 -62.40 -10.47
C SER A 34 -69.97 -62.07 -11.52
N ALA A 35 -70.15 -62.55 -12.75
CA ALA A 35 -69.26 -62.27 -13.88
C ALA A 35 -69.26 -60.78 -14.28
N ALA A 36 -70.41 -60.10 -14.22
CA ALA A 36 -70.50 -58.68 -14.53
C ALA A 36 -69.91 -57.80 -13.41
N ILE A 37 -70.09 -58.21 -12.15
CA ILE A 37 -69.44 -57.58 -10.99
C ILE A 37 -67.92 -57.72 -11.07
N GLU A 38 -67.42 -58.91 -11.42
CA GLU A 38 -66.00 -59.19 -11.58
C GLU A 38 -65.41 -58.41 -12.76
N ALA A 39 -66.12 -58.33 -13.90
CA ALA A 39 -65.71 -57.49 -15.03
C ALA A 39 -65.55 -56.02 -14.64
N LEU A 40 -66.47 -55.44 -13.86
CA LEU A 40 -66.32 -54.06 -13.36
C LEU A 40 -65.13 -53.88 -12.42
N LYS A 41 -64.83 -54.87 -11.56
CA LYS A 41 -63.64 -54.84 -10.71
C LYS A 41 -62.36 -54.85 -11.55
N ASN A 42 -62.30 -55.69 -12.57
CA ASN A 42 -61.15 -55.78 -13.48
C ASN A 42 -60.97 -54.49 -14.28
N ILE A 43 -62.05 -53.92 -14.83
CA ILE A 43 -62.01 -52.63 -15.55
C ILE A 43 -61.44 -51.52 -14.65
N ASN A 44 -61.90 -51.41 -13.40
CA ASN A 44 -61.41 -50.39 -12.47
C ASN A 44 -59.96 -50.63 -12.05
N ALA A 45 -59.54 -51.88 -11.89
CA ALA A 45 -58.16 -52.23 -11.56
C ALA A 45 -57.21 -51.91 -12.72
N GLU A 46 -57.59 -52.25 -13.95
CA GLU A 46 -56.79 -51.97 -15.15
C GLU A 46 -56.75 -50.47 -15.48
N GLU A 47 -57.86 -49.73 -15.36
CA GLU A 47 -57.84 -48.26 -15.52
C GLU A 47 -56.91 -47.60 -14.50
N LYS A 48 -56.97 -48.03 -13.23
CA LYS A 48 -56.09 -47.51 -12.18
C LYS A 48 -54.61 -47.81 -12.49
N ALA A 49 -54.32 -49.00 -13.02
CA ALA A 49 -52.98 -49.37 -13.45
C ALA A 49 -52.52 -48.55 -14.66
N TYR A 50 -53.39 -48.34 -15.65
CA TYR A 50 -53.12 -47.52 -16.82
C TYR A 50 -52.85 -46.05 -16.45
N ILE A 51 -53.69 -45.45 -15.61
CA ILE A 51 -53.49 -44.07 -15.12
C ILE A 51 -52.15 -43.95 -14.37
N ALA A 52 -51.82 -44.92 -13.51
CA ALA A 52 -50.55 -44.92 -12.78
C ALA A 52 -49.33 -45.09 -13.70
N ALA A 53 -49.44 -45.90 -14.76
CA ALA A 53 -48.39 -46.06 -15.77
C ALA A 53 -48.23 -44.79 -16.62
N GLU A 54 -49.34 -44.15 -17.01
CA GLU A 54 -49.31 -42.92 -17.80
C GLU A 54 -48.76 -41.74 -17.00
N THR A 55 -49.10 -41.61 -15.71
CA THR A 55 -48.51 -40.58 -14.83
C THR A 55 -47.02 -40.82 -14.62
N ALA A 56 -46.59 -42.06 -14.36
CA ALA A 56 -45.17 -42.40 -14.22
C ALA A 56 -44.38 -42.10 -15.50
N ARG A 57 -44.96 -42.35 -16.68
CA ARG A 57 -44.36 -42.00 -17.96
C ARG A 57 -44.21 -40.49 -18.14
N LYS A 58 -45.26 -39.71 -17.86
CA LYS A 58 -45.22 -38.24 -17.93
C LYS A 58 -44.21 -37.65 -16.94
N GLU A 59 -44.11 -38.19 -15.73
CA GLU A 59 -43.10 -37.79 -14.75
C GLU A 59 -41.67 -38.15 -15.19
N GLY A 60 -41.48 -39.31 -15.81
CA GLY A 60 -40.20 -39.71 -16.41
C GLY A 60 -39.77 -38.78 -17.54
N GLU A 61 -40.68 -38.47 -18.47
CA GLU A 61 -40.43 -37.52 -19.57
C GLU A 61 -40.13 -36.11 -19.05
N ALA A 62 -40.83 -35.65 -18.00
CA ALA A 62 -40.55 -34.36 -17.37
C ALA A 62 -39.18 -34.31 -16.68
N ARG A 63 -38.72 -35.41 -16.06
CA ARG A 63 -37.37 -35.51 -15.46
C ARG A 63 -36.29 -35.45 -16.53
N ILE A 64 -36.44 -36.20 -17.62
CA ILE A 64 -35.49 -36.19 -18.74
C ILE A 64 -35.40 -34.79 -19.36
N LYS A 65 -36.54 -34.12 -19.56
CA LYS A 65 -36.56 -32.74 -20.06
C LYS A 65 -35.84 -31.78 -19.12
N LYS A 66 -36.07 -31.89 -17.81
CA LYS A 66 -35.43 -31.05 -16.79
C LYS A 66 -33.92 -31.30 -16.70
N GLU A 67 -33.47 -32.54 -16.85
CA GLU A 67 -32.05 -32.89 -16.90
C GLU A 67 -31.38 -32.35 -18.17
N ALA A 68 -32.02 -32.47 -19.33
CA ALA A 68 -31.52 -31.93 -20.59
C ALA A 68 -31.43 -30.38 -20.56
N GLU A 69 -32.41 -29.70 -19.98
CA GLU A 69 -32.38 -28.23 -19.77
C GLU A 69 -31.25 -27.82 -18.81
N ALA A 70 -31.03 -28.58 -17.73
CA ALA A 70 -29.93 -28.33 -16.79
C ALA A 70 -28.55 -28.57 -17.44
N GLU A 71 -28.41 -29.58 -18.28
CA GLU A 71 -27.17 -29.86 -19.02
C GLU A 71 -26.90 -28.78 -20.08
N ALA A 72 -27.94 -28.34 -20.81
CA ALA A 72 -27.81 -27.23 -21.75
C ALA A 72 -27.41 -25.92 -21.06
N ALA A 73 -27.97 -25.64 -19.88
CA ALA A 73 -27.59 -24.49 -19.06
C ALA A 73 -26.12 -24.58 -18.60
N ARG A 74 -25.65 -25.76 -18.18
CA ARG A 74 -24.25 -25.99 -17.82
C ARG A 74 -23.30 -25.74 -18.98
N ARG A 75 -23.59 -26.28 -20.17
CA ARG A 75 -22.76 -26.05 -21.37
C ARG A 75 -22.73 -24.57 -21.77
N ALA A 76 -23.85 -23.86 -21.65
CA ALA A 76 -23.90 -22.42 -21.93
C ALA A 76 -23.10 -21.60 -20.90
N GLU A 77 -23.07 -22.03 -19.63
CA GLU A 77 -22.26 -21.40 -18.59
C GLU A 77 -20.76 -21.68 -18.79
N GLU A 78 -20.38 -22.91 -19.12
CA GLU A 78 -19.01 -23.28 -19.49
C GLU A 78 -18.51 -22.49 -20.71
N GLU A 79 -19.33 -22.31 -21.75
CA GLU A 79 -18.97 -21.51 -22.92
C GLU A 79 -18.78 -20.01 -22.56
N ARG A 80 -19.60 -19.48 -21.65
CA ARG A 80 -19.44 -18.11 -21.13
C ARG A 80 -18.15 -17.97 -20.33
N GLN A 81 -17.83 -18.94 -19.46
CA GLN A 81 -16.58 -18.94 -18.71
C GLN A 81 -15.37 -19.02 -19.65
N GLY A 82 -15.40 -19.89 -20.67
CA GLY A 82 -14.32 -19.98 -21.66
C GLY A 82 -14.11 -18.67 -22.45
N LYS A 83 -15.18 -17.93 -22.76
CA LYS A 83 -15.07 -16.59 -23.38
C LYS A 83 -14.41 -15.56 -22.44
N ILE A 84 -14.80 -15.58 -21.17
CA ILE A 84 -14.21 -14.70 -20.14
C ILE A 84 -12.72 -15.04 -19.94
N GLU A 85 -12.36 -16.31 -19.83
CA GLU A 85 -10.97 -16.76 -19.69
C GLU A 85 -10.11 -16.33 -20.88
N LYS A 86 -10.63 -16.48 -22.11
CA LYS A 86 -9.93 -16.03 -23.31
C LYS A 86 -9.74 -14.51 -23.33
N GLU A 87 -10.74 -13.74 -22.93
CA GLU A 87 -10.65 -12.27 -22.86
C GLU A 87 -9.69 -11.80 -21.75
N ILE A 88 -9.62 -12.54 -20.62
CA ILE A 88 -8.61 -12.32 -19.58
C ILE A 88 -7.22 -12.53 -20.17
N GLU A 89 -6.99 -13.65 -20.88
CA GLU A 89 -5.69 -13.96 -21.50
C GLU A 89 -5.28 -12.90 -22.53
N ASP A 90 -6.17 -12.52 -23.45
CA ASP A 90 -5.92 -11.47 -24.44
C ASP A 90 -5.55 -10.12 -23.80
N ASN A 91 -6.16 -9.76 -22.66
CA ASN A 91 -5.83 -8.54 -21.93
C ASN A 91 -4.50 -8.65 -21.20
N LEU A 92 -4.15 -9.82 -20.64
CA LEU A 92 -2.86 -10.03 -19.98
C LEU A 92 -1.70 -10.00 -20.98
N ASP A 93 -1.88 -10.56 -22.18
CA ASP A 93 -0.88 -10.51 -23.25
C ASP A 93 -0.64 -9.07 -23.73
N LYS A 94 -1.71 -8.28 -23.86
CA LYS A 94 -1.61 -6.83 -24.15
C LYS A 94 -0.90 -6.09 -23.03
N ALA A 95 -1.22 -6.39 -21.77
CA ALA A 95 -0.55 -5.78 -20.62
C ALA A 95 0.96 -6.09 -20.62
N GLU A 96 1.35 -7.33 -20.89
CA GLU A 96 2.76 -7.72 -20.98
C GLU A 96 3.49 -7.03 -22.14
N LYS A 97 2.83 -6.90 -23.29
CA LYS A 97 3.38 -6.20 -24.46
C LYS A 97 3.62 -4.72 -24.16
N GLU A 98 2.66 -4.02 -23.57
CA GLU A 98 2.81 -2.61 -23.20
C GLU A 98 3.84 -2.41 -22.09
N LEU A 99 3.93 -3.35 -21.14
CA LEU A 99 4.98 -3.36 -20.13
C LEU A 99 6.38 -3.44 -20.74
N LYS A 100 6.57 -4.30 -21.76
CA LYS A 100 7.83 -4.40 -22.51
C LYS A 100 8.16 -3.13 -23.29
N ASN A 101 7.14 -2.40 -23.75
CA ASN A 101 7.31 -1.11 -24.43
C ASN A 101 7.58 0.06 -23.46
N GLY A 102 7.45 -0.15 -22.15
CA GLY A 102 7.60 0.89 -21.13
C GLY A 102 6.37 1.79 -20.96
N ASP A 103 5.22 1.45 -21.56
CA ASP A 103 3.95 2.18 -21.37
C ASP A 103 3.21 1.62 -20.16
N PHE A 104 3.68 2.01 -18.96
CA PHE A 104 3.17 1.48 -17.68
C PHE A 104 1.68 1.78 -17.46
N VAL A 105 1.19 2.91 -17.99
CA VAL A 105 -0.22 3.30 -17.83
C VAL A 105 -1.13 2.34 -18.62
N LYS A 106 -0.83 2.10 -19.89
CA LYS A 106 -1.62 1.14 -20.68
C LYS A 106 -1.47 -0.29 -20.17
N ALA A 107 -0.27 -0.68 -19.73
CA ALA A 107 -0.06 -2.00 -19.14
C ALA A 107 -0.92 -2.22 -17.89
N ASP A 108 -1.00 -1.22 -17.00
CA ASP A 108 -1.85 -1.28 -15.80
C ASP A 108 -3.35 -1.28 -16.17
N GLU A 109 -3.78 -0.51 -17.17
CA GLU A 109 -5.16 -0.52 -17.67
C GLU A 109 -5.59 -1.90 -18.19
N TYR A 110 -4.78 -2.54 -19.03
CA TYR A 110 -5.08 -3.89 -19.54
C TYR A 110 -5.09 -4.94 -18.43
N ALA A 111 -4.14 -4.86 -17.48
CA ALA A 111 -4.11 -5.77 -16.33
C ALA A 111 -5.33 -5.58 -15.41
N LYS A 112 -5.83 -4.34 -15.23
CA LYS A 112 -7.07 -4.05 -14.52
C LYS A 112 -8.32 -4.55 -15.27
N LYS A 113 -8.37 -4.44 -16.60
CA LYS A 113 -9.45 -5.03 -17.40
C LYS A 113 -9.54 -6.54 -17.19
N ALA A 114 -8.40 -7.22 -17.20
CA ALA A 114 -8.33 -8.66 -16.88
C ALA A 114 -8.81 -8.97 -15.45
N LEU A 115 -8.43 -8.15 -14.46
CA LEU A 115 -8.88 -8.32 -13.07
C LEU A 115 -10.38 -8.02 -12.88
N ASN A 116 -10.96 -7.11 -13.66
CA ASN A 116 -12.38 -6.81 -13.61
C ASN A 116 -13.25 -7.92 -14.20
N LEU A 117 -12.72 -8.68 -15.16
CA LEU A 117 -13.38 -9.87 -15.73
C LEU A 117 -13.39 -11.05 -14.73
N ASP A 118 -12.31 -11.23 -13.96
CA ASP A 118 -12.26 -12.14 -12.82
C ASP A 118 -11.46 -11.55 -11.66
N ALA A 119 -12.17 -11.08 -10.63
CA ALA A 119 -11.58 -10.47 -9.45
C ALA A 119 -10.68 -11.44 -8.65
N LYS A 120 -10.80 -12.76 -8.87
CA LYS A 120 -9.96 -13.79 -8.24
C LYS A 120 -8.76 -14.19 -9.10
N SER A 121 -8.57 -13.59 -10.27
CA SER A 121 -7.46 -13.90 -11.17
C SER A 121 -6.11 -13.50 -10.56
N ARG A 122 -5.41 -14.49 -9.99
CA ARG A 122 -4.05 -14.31 -9.45
C ARG A 122 -3.07 -13.82 -10.52
N ARG A 123 -3.24 -14.25 -11.78
CA ARG A 123 -2.40 -13.80 -12.90
C ARG A 123 -2.56 -12.29 -13.15
N ALA A 124 -3.79 -11.78 -13.18
CA ALA A 124 -4.04 -10.35 -13.35
C ALA A 124 -3.49 -9.52 -12.19
N ALA A 125 -3.70 -9.96 -10.95
CA ALA A 125 -3.13 -9.30 -9.78
C ALA A 125 -1.58 -9.27 -9.81
N ASN A 126 -0.94 -10.38 -10.20
CA ASN A 126 0.51 -10.45 -10.36
C ASN A 126 1.03 -9.57 -11.49
N MET A 127 0.27 -9.42 -12.58
CA MET A 127 0.62 -8.52 -13.67
C MET A 127 0.62 -7.06 -13.20
N ILE A 128 -0.44 -6.60 -12.51
CA ILE A 128 -0.50 -5.25 -11.91
C ILE A 128 0.71 -5.00 -10.98
N ALA A 129 1.05 -5.97 -10.13
CA ALA A 129 2.20 -5.86 -9.24
C ALA A 129 3.54 -5.78 -10.02
N SER A 130 3.64 -6.46 -11.15
CA SER A 130 4.84 -6.43 -12.01
C SER A 130 4.96 -5.10 -12.76
N VAL A 131 3.85 -4.55 -13.26
CA VAL A 131 3.80 -3.21 -13.86
C VAL A 131 4.26 -2.15 -12.86
N LYS A 132 3.72 -2.16 -11.63
CA LYS A 132 4.12 -1.20 -10.58
C LYS A 132 5.60 -1.31 -10.21
N ARG A 133 6.14 -2.52 -10.10
CA ARG A 133 7.58 -2.71 -9.82
C ARG A 133 8.46 -2.16 -10.94
N ALA A 134 8.07 -2.39 -12.20
CA ALA A 134 8.79 -1.87 -13.35
C ALA A 134 8.71 -0.34 -13.44
N GLU A 135 7.54 0.25 -13.16
CA GLU A 135 7.36 1.70 -13.12
C GLU A 135 8.25 2.36 -12.06
N ILE A 136 8.28 1.81 -10.84
CA ILE A 136 9.16 2.30 -9.77
C ILE A 136 10.63 2.20 -10.18
N ALA A 137 11.03 1.08 -10.79
CA ALA A 137 12.39 0.91 -11.29
C ALA A 137 12.73 1.96 -12.35
N TYR A 138 11.84 2.20 -13.32
CA TYR A 138 12.00 3.21 -14.35
C TYR A 138 12.11 4.64 -13.78
N GLN A 139 11.23 5.01 -12.84
CA GLN A 139 11.30 6.31 -12.17
C GLN A 139 12.60 6.49 -11.38
N SER A 140 13.10 5.42 -10.74
CA SER A 140 14.37 5.45 -10.03
C SER A 140 15.58 5.62 -10.97
N GLU A 141 15.54 4.95 -12.14
CA GLU A 141 16.56 5.08 -13.19
C GLU A 141 16.58 6.50 -13.77
N GLN A 142 15.40 7.09 -14.03
CA GLN A 142 15.27 8.46 -14.51
C GLN A 142 15.85 9.47 -13.49
N LYS A 143 15.50 9.33 -12.20
CA LYS A 143 16.11 10.15 -11.13
C LYS A 143 17.62 9.99 -11.07
N ARG A 144 18.14 8.75 -11.23
CA ARG A 144 19.58 8.50 -11.28
C ARG A 144 20.22 9.23 -12.46
N LEU A 145 19.63 9.16 -13.65
CA LEU A 145 20.11 9.86 -14.84
C LEU A 145 20.10 11.38 -14.66
N GLU A 146 19.04 11.97 -14.10
CA GLU A 146 18.98 13.40 -13.78
C GLU A 146 20.08 13.82 -12.80
N LEU A 147 20.28 13.05 -11.72
CA LEU A 147 21.35 13.32 -10.76
C LEU A 147 22.73 13.21 -11.41
N THR A 148 22.92 12.24 -12.30
CA THR A 148 24.18 12.06 -13.02
C THR A 148 24.43 13.23 -13.98
N GLN A 149 23.40 13.73 -14.67
CA GLN A 149 23.48 14.91 -15.53
C GLN A 149 23.72 16.20 -14.74
N LYS A 150 23.10 16.35 -13.56
CA LYS A 150 23.37 17.49 -12.65
C LYS A 150 24.81 17.45 -12.17
N ALA A 151 25.29 16.29 -11.71
CA ALA A 151 26.67 16.11 -11.29
C ALA A 151 27.68 16.35 -12.42
N SER A 152 27.36 15.97 -13.67
CA SER A 152 28.23 16.28 -14.82
C SER A 152 28.26 17.77 -15.12
N LYS A 153 27.11 18.46 -15.08
CA LYS A 153 27.02 19.92 -15.26
C LYS A 153 27.77 20.68 -14.16
N GLU A 154 27.61 20.31 -12.89
CA GLU A 154 28.35 20.90 -11.77
C GLU A 154 29.86 20.68 -11.92
N LYS A 155 30.28 19.50 -12.37
CA LYS A 155 31.70 19.19 -12.62
C LYS A 155 32.25 20.04 -13.77
N GLU A 156 31.48 20.27 -14.82
CA GLU A 156 31.86 21.17 -15.92
C GLU A 156 31.88 22.65 -15.49
N GLU A 157 30.90 23.10 -14.71
CA GLU A 157 30.83 24.46 -14.19
C GLU A 157 31.99 24.75 -13.23
N LYS A 158 32.32 23.81 -12.34
CA LYS A 158 33.50 23.89 -11.47
C LYS A 158 34.80 23.94 -12.26
N LYS A 159 34.89 23.18 -13.37
CA LYS A 159 36.03 23.28 -14.31
C LYS A 159 36.07 24.64 -15.01
N ARG A 160 34.92 25.21 -15.41
CA ARG A 160 34.84 26.54 -16.04
C ARG A 160 35.28 27.64 -15.09
N LEU A 161 34.73 27.68 -13.87
CA LEU A 161 35.13 28.60 -12.80
C LEU A 161 36.61 28.47 -12.44
N SER A 162 37.16 27.24 -12.43
CA SER A 162 38.59 27.04 -12.21
C SER A 162 39.45 27.60 -13.36
N ARG A 163 38.97 27.54 -14.62
CA ARG A 163 39.66 28.13 -15.77
C ARG A 163 39.58 29.66 -15.73
N GLU A 164 38.41 30.22 -15.43
CA GLU A 164 38.21 31.67 -15.27
C GLU A 164 39.06 32.24 -14.13
N LYS A 165 39.14 31.56 -12.97
CA LYS A 165 40.03 31.97 -11.86
C LYS A 165 41.50 31.92 -12.24
N ARG A 166 41.94 30.91 -13.01
CA ARG A 166 43.33 30.84 -13.52
C ARG A 166 43.63 31.96 -14.51
N GLN A 167 42.70 32.24 -15.43
CA GLN A 167 42.85 33.34 -16.39
C GLN A 167 42.87 34.71 -15.71
N GLY A 168 41.98 34.96 -14.73
CA GLY A 168 41.98 36.19 -13.95
C GLY A 168 43.26 36.37 -13.11
N ALA A 169 43.74 35.30 -12.47
CA ALA A 169 45.01 35.34 -11.75
C ALA A 169 46.21 35.64 -12.67
N GLN A 170 46.21 35.08 -13.88
CA GLN A 170 47.24 35.33 -14.89
C GLN A 170 47.17 36.76 -15.45
N GLN A 171 45.98 37.31 -15.67
CA GLN A 171 45.81 38.72 -16.04
C GLN A 171 46.32 39.67 -14.96
N ILE A 172 46.00 39.40 -13.68
CA ILE A 172 46.48 40.21 -12.54
C ILE A 172 48.02 40.11 -12.41
N ALA A 173 48.59 38.93 -12.62
CA ALA A 173 50.05 38.75 -12.63
C ALA A 173 50.69 39.58 -13.76
N ASN A 174 50.14 39.51 -14.97
CA ASN A 174 50.63 40.26 -16.13
C ASN A 174 50.50 41.79 -15.93
N GLU A 175 49.42 42.27 -15.33
CA GLU A 175 49.26 43.70 -15.01
C GLU A 175 50.29 44.17 -13.96
N LYS A 176 50.56 43.34 -12.95
CA LYS A 176 51.59 43.63 -11.95
C LYS A 176 52.98 43.67 -12.57
N VAL A 177 53.30 42.75 -13.48
CA VAL A 177 54.56 42.73 -14.23
C VAL A 177 54.71 44.04 -15.02
N LYS A 178 53.69 44.45 -15.78
CA LYS A 178 53.70 45.72 -16.53
C LYS A 178 53.86 46.94 -15.62
N MET A 179 53.19 46.96 -14.48
CA MET A 179 53.33 48.02 -13.49
C MET A 179 54.77 48.11 -12.96
N TYR A 180 55.37 46.98 -12.60
CA TYR A 180 56.75 46.94 -12.11
C TYR A 180 57.77 47.30 -13.21
N LEU A 181 57.55 46.91 -14.46
CA LEU A 181 58.39 47.32 -15.59
C LEU A 181 58.33 48.84 -15.82
N ARG A 182 57.15 49.47 -15.73
CA ARG A 182 57.05 50.95 -15.78
C ARG A 182 57.79 51.64 -14.64
N GLN A 183 57.70 51.09 -13.42
CA GLN A 183 58.44 51.61 -12.27
C GLN A 183 59.95 51.46 -12.45
N ALA A 184 60.38 50.36 -13.06
CA ALA A 184 61.78 50.17 -13.44
C ALA A 184 62.22 51.20 -14.51
N GLU A 185 61.38 51.52 -15.50
CA GLU A 185 61.69 52.54 -16.53
C GLU A 185 61.78 53.94 -15.94
N GLU A 186 60.89 54.27 -15.02
CA GLU A 186 60.94 55.54 -14.32
C GLU A 186 62.19 55.65 -13.43
N ALA A 187 62.57 54.57 -12.76
CA ALA A 187 63.80 54.52 -11.97
C ALA A 187 65.06 54.62 -12.87
N LEU A 188 65.04 53.95 -14.02
CA LEU A 188 66.12 53.94 -15.00
C LEU A 188 66.32 55.34 -15.62
N SER A 189 65.26 56.03 -16.03
CA SER A 189 65.34 57.41 -16.56
C SER A 189 65.88 58.42 -15.55
N LYS A 190 65.71 58.14 -14.24
CA LYS A 190 66.29 58.93 -13.14
C LYS A 190 67.70 58.46 -12.75
N LYS A 191 68.31 57.56 -13.52
CA LYS A 191 69.66 56.99 -13.29
C LYS A 191 69.79 56.29 -11.92
N ARG A 192 68.69 55.72 -11.40
CA ARG A 192 68.63 54.97 -10.13
C ARG A 192 68.68 53.47 -10.39
N PHE A 193 69.82 52.99 -10.88
CA PHE A 193 69.99 51.61 -11.38
C PHE A 193 69.63 50.52 -10.36
N GLY A 194 70.02 50.68 -9.09
CA GLY A 194 69.67 49.72 -8.03
C GLY A 194 68.16 49.64 -7.75
N ALA A 195 67.44 50.76 -7.83
CA ALA A 195 65.99 50.77 -7.69
C ALA A 195 65.31 50.15 -8.92
N ALA A 196 65.84 50.43 -10.13
CA ALA A 196 65.36 49.83 -11.37
C ALA A 196 65.47 48.30 -11.32
N ARG A 197 66.63 47.73 -10.94
CA ARG A 197 66.80 46.27 -10.76
C ARG A 197 65.83 45.71 -9.72
N GLY A 198 65.65 46.39 -8.58
CA GLY A 198 64.71 45.96 -7.54
C GLY A 198 63.25 45.90 -8.00
N TYR A 199 62.83 46.73 -8.97
CA TYR A 199 61.51 46.63 -9.58
C TYR A 199 61.44 45.51 -10.63
N VAL A 200 62.51 45.29 -11.40
CA VAL A 200 62.57 44.17 -12.34
C VAL A 200 62.57 42.82 -11.63
N ASP A 201 63.23 42.68 -10.48
CA ASP A 201 63.15 41.46 -9.65
C ASP A 201 61.73 41.21 -9.12
N LYS A 202 60.97 42.27 -8.82
CA LYS A 202 59.56 42.15 -8.42
C LYS A 202 58.68 41.74 -9.61
N ALA A 203 58.97 42.21 -10.81
CA ALA A 203 58.33 41.73 -12.04
C ALA A 203 58.63 40.24 -12.27
N PHE A 204 59.90 39.84 -12.14
CA PHE A 204 60.37 38.46 -12.33
C PHE A 204 59.71 37.47 -11.35
N LYS A 205 59.48 37.89 -10.09
CA LYS A 205 58.75 37.06 -9.11
C LYS A 205 57.27 36.82 -9.45
N ASN A 206 56.67 37.63 -10.33
CA ASN A 206 55.26 37.49 -10.73
C ASN A 206 55.09 36.74 -12.06
N ASP A 207 56.05 36.84 -12.99
CA ASP A 207 56.06 36.11 -14.26
C ASP A 207 57.51 35.87 -14.73
N GLY A 208 58.11 34.77 -14.27
CA GLY A 208 59.56 34.53 -14.29
C GLY A 208 60.19 34.32 -15.67
N GLU A 209 59.42 34.38 -16.75
CA GLU A 209 59.91 34.14 -18.11
C GLU A 209 59.41 35.18 -19.13
N SER A 210 58.89 36.34 -18.69
CA SER A 210 58.49 37.38 -19.64
C SER A 210 59.73 37.95 -20.36
N PRO A 211 59.79 37.94 -21.70
CA PRO A 211 60.92 38.48 -22.46
C PRO A 211 61.15 39.99 -22.20
N GLU A 212 60.08 40.72 -21.85
CA GLU A 212 60.13 42.14 -21.49
C GLU A 212 61.01 42.40 -20.24
N ILE A 213 61.06 41.44 -19.32
CA ILE A 213 61.88 41.51 -18.10
C ILE A 213 63.37 41.38 -18.46
N GLY A 214 63.70 40.46 -19.36
CA GLY A 214 65.07 40.28 -19.85
C GLY A 214 65.57 41.49 -20.64
N GLU A 215 64.73 42.07 -21.48
CA GLU A 215 65.03 43.30 -22.22
C GLU A 215 65.31 44.47 -21.28
N MET A 216 64.52 44.60 -20.21
CA MET A 216 64.66 45.67 -19.24
C MET A 216 65.96 45.56 -18.42
N LEU A 217 66.33 44.35 -17.98
CA LEU A 217 67.63 44.12 -17.33
C LEU A 217 68.78 44.48 -18.25
N ALA A 218 68.75 44.01 -19.51
CA ALA A 218 69.78 44.31 -20.50
C ALA A 218 69.88 45.81 -20.83
N ARG A 219 68.80 46.58 -20.65
CA ARG A 219 68.79 48.03 -20.82
C ARG A 219 69.37 48.75 -19.60
N ILE A 220 69.02 48.31 -18.38
CA ILE A 220 69.64 48.80 -17.14
C ILE A 220 71.15 48.61 -17.18
N ASP A 221 71.63 47.42 -17.57
CA ASP A 221 73.05 47.11 -17.60
C ASP A 221 73.81 47.96 -18.65
N ARG A 222 73.18 48.28 -19.80
CA ARG A 222 73.76 49.17 -20.81
C ARG A 222 73.85 50.63 -20.35
N GLU A 223 72.80 51.16 -19.75
CA GLU A 223 72.76 52.55 -19.28
C GLU A 223 73.63 52.77 -18.02
N GLU A 224 73.75 51.75 -17.15
CA GLU A 224 74.62 51.81 -15.96
C GLU A 224 76.11 51.89 -16.34
N VAL A 225 76.54 51.10 -17.33
CA VAL A 225 77.91 51.15 -17.87
C VAL A 225 78.19 52.49 -18.56
N GLN A 226 77.23 53.02 -19.33
CA GLN A 226 77.37 54.34 -19.96
C GLN A 226 77.44 55.49 -18.93
N HIS A 227 76.71 55.38 -17.83
CA HIS A 227 76.68 56.41 -16.78
C HIS A 227 77.93 56.38 -15.88
N LEU A 228 78.50 55.20 -15.65
CA LEU A 228 79.77 55.05 -14.91
C LEU A 228 80.94 55.72 -15.66
N ASP A 229 80.94 55.67 -17.00
CA ASP A 229 81.95 56.33 -17.84
C ASP A 229 81.78 57.87 -17.95
N GLU A 230 80.56 58.40 -17.73
CA GLU A 230 80.29 59.86 -17.70
C GLU A 230 80.54 60.49 -16.32
N PHE A 231 80.25 59.77 -15.24
CA PHE A 231 80.31 60.30 -13.86
C PHE A 231 81.76 60.45 -13.35
N GLU A 232 82.71 59.68 -13.85
CA GLU A 232 84.14 59.81 -13.52
C GLU A 232 84.81 61.01 -14.22
N ARG A 233 84.21 61.58 -15.27
CA ARG A 233 84.75 62.75 -15.99
C ARG A 233 84.29 64.10 -15.42
N GLU A 234 83.17 64.16 -14.69
CA GLU A 234 82.59 65.42 -14.21
C GLU A 234 83.06 65.83 -12.79
N ARG A 235 83.78 64.94 -12.09
CA ARG A 235 84.22 65.13 -10.70
C ARG A 235 85.56 65.88 -10.56
N GLN A 236 86.33 66.03 -11.63
CA GLN A 236 87.68 66.62 -11.60
C GLN A 236 87.75 68.11 -12.01
N ASP A 237 86.68 68.68 -12.59
CA ASP A 237 86.70 70.02 -13.21
C ASP A 237 86.10 71.16 -12.34
N LYS A 238 85.54 70.85 -11.15
CA LYS A 238 84.82 71.85 -10.32
C LYS A 238 85.53 72.27 -9.02
N GLU A 239 86.80 71.88 -8.81
CA GLU A 239 87.51 72.09 -7.54
C GLU A 239 88.49 73.30 -7.51
N ASN A 240 88.84 73.93 -8.64
CA ASN A 240 89.93 74.93 -8.70
C ASN A 240 89.55 76.41 -8.96
N ALA A 241 88.27 76.80 -8.97
CA ALA A 241 87.84 78.17 -9.34
C ALA A 241 87.27 79.05 -8.20
N ARG A 242 87.46 78.71 -6.91
CA ARG A 242 86.73 79.34 -5.78
C ARG A 242 87.60 79.91 -4.64
N ARG A 243 88.80 80.46 -4.92
CA ARG A 243 89.75 80.88 -3.86
C ARG A 243 90.02 82.38 -3.63
N GLU A 244 89.47 83.34 -4.38
CA GLU A 244 89.83 84.77 -4.15
C GLU A 244 88.66 85.75 -3.92
N GLU A 245 87.39 85.33 -3.92
CA GLU A 245 86.21 86.19 -3.70
C GLU A 245 85.53 85.96 -2.32
N LYS A 246 86.22 85.35 -1.35
CA LYS A 246 85.62 84.86 -0.09
C LYS A 246 85.71 85.82 1.12
N GLU A 247 86.35 86.98 1.01
CA GLU A 247 86.61 87.82 2.20
C GLU A 247 85.79 89.12 2.32
N LYS A 248 85.12 89.59 1.26
CA LYS A 248 84.21 90.76 1.35
C LYS A 248 82.72 90.39 1.54
N ILE A 249 82.29 89.19 1.14
CA ILE A 249 80.91 88.68 1.29
C ILE A 249 80.62 88.22 2.73
N LYS A 250 81.64 87.77 3.47
CA LYS A 250 81.52 87.17 4.82
C LYS A 250 80.82 88.05 5.86
N LYS A 251 80.96 89.39 5.80
CA LYS A 251 80.36 90.31 6.79
C LYS A 251 78.88 90.65 6.55
N SER A 252 78.36 90.48 5.33
CA SER A 252 76.95 90.76 5.02
C SER A 252 76.04 89.55 5.29
N VAL A 253 76.54 88.35 5.04
CA VAL A 253 75.83 87.07 5.19
C VAL A 253 75.59 86.69 6.65
N GLU A 254 76.53 87.03 7.56
CA GLU A 254 76.41 86.72 8.99
C GLU A 254 75.26 87.47 9.68
N ASN A 255 74.89 88.67 9.21
CA ASN A 255 73.76 89.42 9.79
C ASN A 255 72.40 88.86 9.33
N ALA A 256 72.25 88.49 8.06
CA ALA A 256 71.00 87.96 7.52
C ALA A 256 70.69 86.53 8.03
N LEU A 257 71.74 85.70 8.24
CA LEU A 257 71.60 84.37 8.85
C LEU A 257 71.17 84.41 10.33
N ARG A 258 71.54 85.47 11.07
CA ARG A 258 71.11 85.64 12.46
C ARG A 258 69.61 85.89 12.56
N SER A 259 69.06 86.73 11.67
CA SER A 259 67.62 87.00 11.60
C SER A 259 66.79 85.79 11.14
N ALA A 260 67.33 84.95 10.25
CA ALA A 260 66.66 83.71 9.83
C ALA A 260 66.51 82.69 10.99
N ASN A 261 67.54 82.56 11.83
CA ASN A 261 67.51 81.68 13.02
C ASN A 261 66.46 82.12 14.06
N GLU A 262 66.30 83.43 14.29
CA GLU A 262 65.30 83.93 15.24
C GLU A 262 63.87 83.68 14.77
N ALA A 263 63.61 83.75 13.46
CA ALA A 263 62.30 83.43 12.89
C ALA A 263 62.01 81.92 12.90
N LEU A 264 63.02 81.08 12.65
CA LEU A 264 62.90 79.62 12.71
C LEU A 264 62.53 79.14 14.12
N ASN A 265 63.19 79.68 15.16
CA ASN A 265 62.88 79.35 16.56
C ASN A 265 61.45 79.74 16.98
N LYS A 266 60.83 80.70 16.30
CA LYS A 266 59.42 81.10 16.53
C LYS A 266 58.43 80.28 15.71
N LYS A 267 58.90 79.28 14.94
CA LYS A 267 58.11 78.47 13.99
C LYS A 267 57.39 79.31 12.92
N ASP A 268 57.90 80.51 12.62
CA ASP A 268 57.41 81.35 11.51
C ASP A 268 58.24 81.02 10.26
N PHE A 269 57.99 79.81 9.72
CA PHE A 269 58.80 79.22 8.64
C PHE A 269 58.83 80.09 7.38
N ALA A 270 57.76 80.83 7.10
CA ALA A 270 57.68 81.76 5.97
C ALA A 270 58.67 82.93 6.12
N LYS A 271 58.73 83.56 7.29
CA LYS A 271 59.71 84.64 7.56
C LYS A 271 61.14 84.12 7.68
N ALA A 272 61.33 82.94 8.28
CA ALA A 272 62.64 82.31 8.39
C ALA A 272 63.25 82.05 7.01
N LYS A 273 62.42 81.54 6.08
CA LYS A 273 62.80 81.31 4.68
C LYS A 273 63.12 82.61 3.96
N GLU A 274 62.31 83.65 4.12
CA GLU A 274 62.54 84.97 3.50
C GLU A 274 63.90 85.58 3.92
N TYR A 275 64.25 85.53 5.21
CA TYR A 275 65.55 86.03 5.67
C TYR A 275 66.74 85.17 5.22
N ALA A 276 66.55 83.86 5.13
CA ALA A 276 67.58 82.94 4.64
C ALA A 276 67.80 83.08 3.13
N GLU A 277 66.75 83.30 2.33
CA GLU A 277 66.85 83.58 0.89
C GLU A 277 67.51 84.94 0.61
N LYS A 278 67.22 85.96 1.43
CA LYS A 278 67.95 87.25 1.35
C LYS A 278 69.44 87.11 1.70
N ALA A 279 69.77 86.27 2.68
CA ALA A 279 71.16 85.94 2.99
C ALA A 279 71.83 85.18 1.83
N ASP A 280 71.10 84.28 1.19
CA ASP A 280 71.57 83.45 0.08
C ASP A 280 71.87 84.29 -1.18
N ALA A 281 70.94 85.18 -1.54
CA ALA A 281 71.05 86.10 -2.67
C ALA A 281 72.26 87.05 -2.57
N VAL A 282 72.67 87.40 -1.35
CA VAL A 282 73.86 88.23 -1.10
C VAL A 282 75.14 87.39 -0.99
N SER A 283 75.02 86.15 -0.53
CA SER A 283 76.15 85.23 -0.36
C SER A 283 76.60 84.52 -1.63
N GLY A 284 75.75 84.51 -2.66
CA GLY A 284 75.95 83.71 -3.88
C GLY A 284 75.85 82.20 -3.63
N GLY A 285 75.09 81.76 -2.62
CA GLY A 285 74.94 80.34 -2.28
C GLY A 285 75.98 79.83 -1.28
N SER A 286 76.07 80.45 -0.10
CA SER A 286 76.96 79.92 0.96
C SER A 286 76.42 78.62 1.55
N ASP A 287 77.31 77.71 1.91
CA ASP A 287 76.92 76.44 2.56
C ASP A 287 76.07 76.68 3.82
N LYS A 288 76.29 77.79 4.53
CA LYS A 288 75.51 78.17 5.72
C LYS A 288 74.09 78.65 5.41
N THR A 289 73.87 79.34 4.28
CA THR A 289 72.53 79.77 3.84
C THR A 289 71.76 78.61 3.24
N ALA A 290 72.43 77.75 2.48
CA ALA A 290 71.88 76.49 2.01
C ALA A 290 71.51 75.56 3.18
N ASP A 291 72.39 75.42 4.18
CA ASP A 291 72.12 74.63 5.39
C ASP A 291 70.97 75.21 6.21
N MET A 292 70.86 76.55 6.31
CA MET A 292 69.74 77.20 6.98
C MET A 292 68.41 76.94 6.25
N LEU A 293 68.37 77.08 4.92
CA LEU A 293 67.18 76.79 4.12
C LEU A 293 66.79 75.30 4.20
N ARG A 294 67.79 74.40 4.24
CA ARG A 294 67.57 72.98 4.45
C ARG A 294 66.98 72.70 5.83
N ARG A 295 67.53 73.33 6.88
CA ARG A 295 67.04 73.18 8.26
C ARG A 295 65.64 73.75 8.47
N ILE A 296 65.31 74.89 7.86
CA ILE A 296 63.96 75.46 7.85
C ILE A 296 62.99 74.48 7.19
N LYS A 297 63.38 73.88 6.06
CA LYS A 297 62.57 72.89 5.35
C LYS A 297 62.39 71.61 6.15
N ASP A 298 63.48 71.07 6.70
CA ASP A 298 63.44 69.86 7.52
C ASP A 298 62.57 70.06 8.78
N GLU A 299 62.66 71.21 9.46
CA GLU A 299 61.78 71.51 10.60
C GLU A 299 60.32 71.75 10.21
N GLN A 300 60.06 72.34 9.03
CA GLN A 300 58.72 72.48 8.49
C GLN A 300 58.11 71.10 8.15
N ASP A 301 58.87 70.23 7.49
CA ASP A 301 58.46 68.87 7.15
C ASP A 301 58.19 68.04 8.42
N ILE A 302 59.04 68.15 9.44
CA ILE A 302 58.84 67.53 10.77
C ILE A 302 57.57 68.07 11.46
N PHE A 303 57.29 69.37 11.35
CA PHE A 303 56.10 69.98 11.94
C PHE A 303 54.81 69.53 11.23
N GLU A 304 54.83 69.45 9.91
CA GLU A 304 53.71 68.93 9.10
C GLU A 304 53.50 67.41 9.32
N GLU A 305 54.57 66.63 9.46
CA GLU A 305 54.51 65.21 9.78
C GLU A 305 53.96 64.94 11.18
N ALA A 306 54.33 65.77 12.17
CA ALA A 306 53.76 65.72 13.52
C ALA A 306 52.26 66.07 13.54
N GLN A 307 51.79 67.00 12.69
CA GLN A 307 50.35 67.28 12.56
C GLN A 307 49.60 66.11 11.91
N ARG A 308 50.14 65.51 10.84
CA ARG A 308 49.53 64.34 10.19
C ARG A 308 49.51 63.11 11.09
N ALA A 309 50.54 62.90 11.90
CA ALA A 309 50.57 61.81 12.88
C ALA A 309 49.46 61.95 13.94
N LYS A 310 49.16 63.17 14.36
CA LYS A 310 48.07 63.45 15.31
C LYS A 310 46.70 63.20 14.69
N GLU A 311 46.49 63.60 13.43
CA GLU A 311 45.24 63.33 12.70
C GLU A 311 45.02 61.82 12.44
N MET A 312 46.09 61.08 12.12
CA MET A 312 46.01 59.63 11.91
C MET A 312 45.68 58.87 13.19
N ALA A 313 46.24 59.28 14.34
CA ALA A 313 45.91 58.69 15.64
C ALA A 313 44.43 58.88 16.02
N ASP A 314 43.84 60.05 15.72
CA ASP A 314 42.42 60.32 15.96
C ASP A 314 41.50 59.51 15.02
N ILE A 315 41.93 59.25 13.78
CA ILE A 315 41.20 58.39 12.84
C ILE A 315 41.24 56.92 13.28
N GLU A 316 42.39 56.46 13.78
CA GLU A 316 42.58 55.07 14.21
C GLU A 316 41.80 54.77 15.51
N ALA A 317 41.75 55.72 16.44
CA ALA A 317 40.91 55.64 17.65
C ALA A 317 39.40 55.59 17.34
N LYS A 318 38.94 56.31 16.31
CA LYS A 318 37.53 56.23 15.85
C LYS A 318 37.21 54.89 15.20
N ARG A 319 38.16 54.32 14.41
CA ARG A 319 37.99 53.00 13.78
C ARG A 319 37.90 51.89 14.82
N THR A 320 38.74 51.91 15.86
CA THR A 320 38.69 50.88 16.91
C THR A 320 37.39 50.94 17.69
N GLN A 321 36.92 52.12 18.12
CA GLN A 321 35.60 52.27 18.76
C GLN A 321 34.44 51.79 17.87
N GLU A 322 34.46 52.07 16.57
CA GLU A 322 33.40 51.64 15.67
C GLU A 322 33.41 50.11 15.46
N THR A 323 34.59 49.48 15.39
CA THR A 323 34.67 48.01 15.31
C THR A 323 34.16 47.32 16.58
N GLU A 324 34.39 47.88 17.77
CA GLU A 324 33.84 47.36 19.01
C GLU A 324 32.33 47.53 19.10
N ARG A 325 31.79 48.67 18.65
CA ARG A 325 30.34 48.89 18.56
C ARG A 325 29.67 47.86 17.65
N ARG A 326 30.27 47.58 16.48
CA ARG A 326 29.77 46.53 15.55
C ARG A 326 29.88 45.12 16.14
N LYS A 327 30.90 44.82 16.95
CA LYS A 327 31.01 43.53 17.66
C LYS A 327 29.89 43.38 18.72
N LYS A 328 29.71 44.38 19.58
CA LYS A 328 28.64 44.36 20.61
C LYS A 328 27.24 44.29 20.00
N GLU A 329 27.00 44.98 18.88
CA GLU A 329 25.72 44.91 18.18
C GLU A 329 25.47 43.53 17.55
N LYS A 330 26.50 42.90 16.97
CA LYS A 330 26.43 41.52 16.46
C LYS A 330 26.14 40.51 17.57
N GLU A 331 26.77 40.66 18.73
CA GLU A 331 26.52 39.80 19.89
C GLU A 331 25.10 39.96 20.44
N ARG A 332 24.58 41.20 20.51
CA ARG A 332 23.19 41.44 20.92
C ARG A 332 22.19 40.80 19.97
N LYS A 333 22.37 40.98 18.66
CA LYS A 333 21.54 40.34 17.62
C LYS A 333 21.63 38.81 17.66
N LYS A 334 22.81 38.25 17.98
CA LYS A 334 22.98 36.81 18.17
C LYS A 334 22.22 36.30 19.40
N GLY A 335 22.24 37.04 20.51
CA GLY A 335 21.47 36.72 21.72
C GLY A 335 19.95 36.77 21.50
N GLU A 336 19.45 37.83 20.85
CA GLU A 336 18.01 37.97 20.52
C GLU A 336 17.51 36.82 19.61
N ARG A 337 18.32 36.41 18.62
CA ARG A 337 18.02 35.25 17.76
C ARG A 337 17.97 33.94 18.56
N ALA A 338 18.96 33.72 19.44
CA ALA A 338 19.02 32.51 20.26
C ALA A 338 17.81 32.37 21.21
N GLU A 339 17.36 33.47 21.84
CA GLU A 339 16.16 33.45 22.67
C GLU A 339 14.90 33.13 21.87
N LYS A 340 14.76 33.71 20.67
CA LYS A 340 13.62 33.45 19.79
C LYS A 340 13.57 31.99 19.33
N VAL A 341 14.72 31.42 18.94
CA VAL A 341 14.87 29.99 18.61
C VAL A 341 14.46 29.12 19.80
N LYS A 342 14.93 29.44 21.01
CA LYS A 342 14.57 28.69 22.23
C LYS A 342 13.07 28.73 22.53
N GLY A 343 12.40 29.87 22.31
CA GLY A 343 10.96 30.00 22.47
C GLY A 343 10.16 29.14 21.49
N LEU A 344 10.60 29.07 20.23
CA LEU A 344 10.00 28.23 19.19
C LEU A 344 10.23 26.74 19.46
N LEU A 345 11.44 26.34 19.85
CA LEU A 345 11.74 24.95 20.26
C LEU A 345 10.85 24.47 21.41
N LYS A 346 10.62 25.33 22.43
CA LYS A 346 9.69 25.01 23.52
C LYS A 346 8.26 24.81 23.03
N SER A 347 7.82 25.63 22.08
CA SER A 347 6.49 25.55 21.48
C SER A 347 6.34 24.29 20.61
N ALA A 348 7.36 23.95 19.83
CA ALA A 348 7.42 22.70 19.06
C ALA A 348 7.36 21.47 19.97
N SER A 349 8.08 21.47 21.09
CA SER A 349 8.04 20.39 22.09
C SER A 349 6.66 20.19 22.70
N VAL A 350 5.95 21.28 23.04
CA VAL A 350 4.56 21.19 23.54
C VAL A 350 3.62 20.59 22.49
N ARG A 351 3.78 20.93 21.21
CA ARG A 351 2.96 20.38 20.12
C ARG A 351 3.28 18.92 19.87
N LEU A 352 4.56 18.54 19.90
CA LEU A 352 4.99 17.15 19.77
C LEU A 352 4.39 16.27 20.87
N ASN A 353 4.34 16.75 22.12
CA ASN A 353 3.73 16.01 23.22
C ASN A 353 2.19 15.88 23.11
N LYS A 354 1.55 16.69 22.27
CA LYS A 354 0.13 16.58 21.93
C LYS A 354 -0.12 15.73 20.67
N ASN A 355 0.92 15.11 20.11
CA ASN A 355 0.90 14.39 18.83
C ASN A 355 0.45 15.28 17.64
N ASP A 356 0.62 16.60 17.74
CA ASP A 356 0.44 17.54 16.64
C ASP A 356 1.76 17.66 15.87
N PHE A 357 2.08 16.61 15.08
CA PHE A 357 3.37 16.48 14.39
C PHE A 357 3.58 17.57 13.34
N GLU A 358 2.55 17.91 12.57
CA GLU A 358 2.59 18.98 11.56
C GLU A 358 2.80 20.34 12.22
N GLY A 359 2.04 20.62 13.28
CA GLY A 359 2.20 21.86 14.04
C GLY A 359 3.57 21.97 14.73
N ALA A 360 4.11 20.86 15.25
CA ALA A 360 5.45 20.82 15.85
C ALA A 360 6.55 21.05 14.81
N ARG A 361 6.42 20.42 13.63
CA ARG A 361 7.38 20.55 12.52
C ARG A 361 7.44 21.97 12.00
N LYS A 362 6.28 22.58 11.73
CA LYS A 362 6.20 23.98 11.28
C LYS A 362 6.89 24.93 12.27
N THR A 363 6.64 24.77 13.57
CA THR A 363 7.28 25.63 14.59
C THR A 363 8.79 25.39 14.71
N ALA A 364 9.27 24.17 14.47
CA ALA A 364 10.69 23.87 14.42
C ALA A 364 11.36 24.42 13.14
N GLU A 365 10.69 24.36 11.99
CA GLU A 365 11.16 24.97 10.73
C GLU A 365 11.25 26.50 10.85
N GLU A 366 10.27 27.16 11.47
CA GLU A 366 10.33 28.60 11.80
C GLU A 366 11.55 28.94 12.70
N ALA A 367 11.99 28.01 13.56
CA ALA A 367 13.20 28.18 14.36
C ALA A 367 14.47 28.02 13.51
N LEU A 368 14.45 27.13 12.52
CA LEU A 368 15.55 26.88 11.60
C LEU A 368 15.77 28.07 10.65
N GLU A 369 14.70 28.76 10.23
CA GLU A 369 14.81 30.01 9.45
C GLU A 369 15.53 31.14 10.19
N ILE A 370 15.51 31.14 11.52
CA ILE A 370 16.20 32.14 12.35
C ILE A 370 17.68 31.81 12.53
N ASP A 371 18.02 30.51 12.59
CA ASP A 371 19.38 29.99 12.79
C ASP A 371 19.53 28.61 12.11
N GLU A 372 19.93 28.63 10.83
CA GLU A 372 20.00 27.42 9.96
C GLU A 372 21.00 26.37 10.47
N GLU A 373 21.99 26.78 11.26
CA GLU A 373 23.03 25.93 11.83
C GLU A 373 22.68 25.44 13.25
N ASN A 374 21.50 25.77 13.76
CA ASN A 374 21.11 25.38 15.12
C ASN A 374 20.89 23.86 15.23
N ARG A 375 21.81 23.21 15.96
CA ARG A 375 21.79 21.76 16.17
C ARG A 375 20.52 21.29 16.90
N ASP A 376 20.06 22.02 17.91
CA ASP A 376 18.90 21.63 18.73
C ASP A 376 17.61 21.61 17.88
N VAL A 377 17.49 22.51 16.91
CA VAL A 377 16.36 22.53 15.96
C VAL A 377 16.35 21.30 15.06
N ARG A 378 17.52 20.86 14.58
CA ARG A 378 17.62 19.65 13.76
C ARG A 378 17.31 18.39 14.57
N GLU A 379 17.85 18.30 15.80
CA GLU A 379 17.53 17.18 16.71
C GLU A 379 16.03 17.13 17.02
N MET A 380 15.37 18.28 17.17
CA MET A 380 13.91 18.36 17.35
C MET A 380 13.14 17.86 16.12
N LEU A 381 13.55 18.20 14.90
CA LEU A 381 12.94 17.70 13.66
C LEU A 381 13.10 16.18 13.49
N ASP A 382 14.26 15.65 13.87
CA ASP A 382 14.51 14.21 13.88
C ASP A 382 13.62 13.50 14.93
N GLU A 383 13.45 14.10 16.13
CA GLU A 383 12.56 13.56 17.16
C GLU A 383 11.10 13.55 16.71
N ILE A 384 10.64 14.63 16.06
CA ILE A 384 9.29 14.72 15.47
C ILE A 384 9.09 13.58 14.47
N THR A 385 10.03 13.40 13.54
CA THR A 385 9.96 12.36 12.50
C THR A 385 9.91 10.96 13.10
N ARG A 386 10.73 10.69 14.14
CA ARG A 386 10.74 9.40 14.84
C ARG A 386 9.41 9.13 15.54
N ARG A 387 8.88 10.08 16.32
CA ARG A 387 7.62 9.89 17.04
C ARG A 387 6.42 9.78 16.11
N GLU A 388 6.42 10.49 14.99
CA GLU A 388 5.37 10.38 13.98
C GLU A 388 5.33 8.96 13.39
N ALA A 389 6.49 8.40 13.04
CA ALA A 389 6.59 7.02 12.57
C ALA A 389 6.14 6.00 13.63
N GLU A 390 6.51 6.19 14.90
CA GLU A 390 6.06 5.37 16.02
C GLU A 390 4.52 5.43 16.18
N TYR A 391 3.95 6.64 16.17
CA TYR A 391 2.50 6.84 16.26
C TYR A 391 1.73 6.22 15.09
N GLU A 392 2.21 6.38 13.86
CA GLU A 392 1.62 5.72 12.69
C GLU A 392 1.66 4.19 12.81
N SER A 393 2.76 3.64 13.32
CA SER A 393 2.91 2.20 13.52
C SER A 393 1.95 1.67 14.59
N GLU A 394 1.75 2.43 15.66
CA GLU A 394 0.79 2.10 16.72
C GLU A 394 -0.65 2.19 16.21
N GLN A 395 -1.01 3.24 15.47
CA GLN A 395 -2.30 3.37 14.82
C GLN A 395 -2.59 2.21 13.85
N LYS A 396 -1.59 1.78 13.06
CA LYS A 396 -1.70 0.58 12.22
C LYS A 396 -1.92 -0.68 13.05
N ARG A 397 -1.21 -0.83 14.18
CA ARG A 397 -1.38 -1.97 15.09
C ARG A 397 -2.80 -2.01 15.68
N ILE A 398 -3.30 -0.86 16.14
CA ILE A 398 -4.67 -0.74 16.68
C ILE A 398 -5.69 -1.11 15.60
N ARG A 399 -5.58 -0.56 14.38
CA ARG A 399 -6.49 -0.90 13.27
C ARG A 399 -6.46 -2.40 12.93
N MET A 400 -5.29 -3.02 12.89
CA MET A 400 -5.18 -4.46 12.64
C MET A 400 -5.77 -5.28 13.78
N GLU A 401 -5.64 -4.84 15.04
CA GLU A 401 -6.23 -5.53 16.19
C GLU A 401 -7.76 -5.38 16.19
N GLU A 402 -8.29 -4.20 15.89
CA GLU A 402 -9.72 -3.97 15.70
C GLU A 402 -10.28 -4.79 14.54
N GLU A 403 -9.58 -4.83 13.40
CA GLU A 403 -9.97 -5.65 12.25
C GLU A 403 -10.02 -7.14 12.63
N LYS A 404 -9.02 -7.63 13.38
CA LYS A 404 -9.03 -9.00 13.92
C LYS A 404 -10.22 -9.23 14.85
N ARG A 405 -10.56 -8.28 15.72
CA ARG A 405 -11.75 -8.39 16.59
C ARG A 405 -13.03 -8.45 15.77
N VAL A 406 -13.18 -7.60 14.76
CA VAL A 406 -14.36 -7.61 13.86
C VAL A 406 -14.46 -8.91 13.09
N ILE A 407 -13.35 -9.46 12.58
CA ILE A 407 -13.33 -10.76 11.89
C ILE A 407 -13.75 -11.87 12.85
N ASN A 408 -13.18 -11.92 14.05
CA ASN A 408 -13.54 -12.93 15.05
C ASN A 408 -15.03 -12.83 15.43
N GLU A 409 -15.56 -11.62 15.65
CA GLU A 409 -16.99 -11.42 15.93
C GLU A 409 -17.87 -11.87 14.75
N GLN A 410 -17.45 -11.64 13.50
CA GLN A 410 -18.18 -12.12 12.34
C GLN A 410 -18.13 -13.65 12.20
N GLU A 411 -17.00 -14.27 12.54
CA GLU A 411 -16.87 -15.73 12.54
C GLU A 411 -17.72 -16.37 13.65
N ASP A 412 -17.75 -15.78 14.84
CA ASP A 412 -18.61 -16.21 15.94
C ASP A 412 -20.09 -16.10 15.55
N ARG A 413 -20.52 -14.98 14.96
CA ARG A 413 -21.90 -14.84 14.44
C ARG A 413 -22.22 -15.87 13.35
N LYS A 414 -21.29 -16.17 12.45
CA LYS A 414 -21.47 -17.21 11.42
C LYS A 414 -21.55 -18.61 12.03
N ARG A 415 -20.79 -18.87 13.10
CA ARG A 415 -20.87 -20.12 13.87
C ARG A 415 -22.23 -20.24 14.55
N ASP A 416 -22.69 -19.20 15.24
CA ASP A 416 -24.01 -19.17 15.89
C ASP A 416 -25.15 -19.37 14.88
N LEU A 417 -25.07 -18.74 13.70
CA LEU A 417 -26.04 -18.92 12.62
C LEU A 417 -26.08 -20.38 12.14
N ARG A 418 -24.92 -20.99 11.87
CA ARG A 418 -24.82 -22.41 11.47
C ARG A 418 -25.38 -23.35 12.53
N VAL A 419 -25.08 -23.09 13.81
CA VAL A 419 -25.65 -23.84 14.93
C VAL A 419 -27.18 -23.72 14.92
N SER A 420 -27.73 -22.51 14.83
CA SER A 420 -29.18 -22.28 14.85
C SER A 420 -29.91 -22.91 13.65
N GLU A 421 -29.30 -22.88 12.46
CA GLU A 421 -29.83 -23.50 11.25
C GLU A 421 -29.83 -25.04 11.38
N ASN A 422 -28.73 -25.63 11.85
CA ASN A 422 -28.64 -27.06 12.10
C ASN A 422 -29.66 -27.53 13.15
N LEU A 423 -29.87 -26.76 14.23
CA LEU A 423 -30.88 -27.08 15.24
C LEU A 423 -32.30 -26.97 14.71
N THR A 424 -32.59 -26.00 13.84
CA THR A 424 -33.90 -25.88 13.18
C THR A 424 -34.15 -27.07 12.26
N ASN A 425 -33.19 -27.40 11.40
CA ASN A 425 -33.26 -28.58 10.53
C ASN A 425 -33.43 -29.89 11.33
N ALA A 426 -32.73 -30.03 12.47
CA ALA A 426 -32.87 -31.18 13.34
C ALA A 426 -34.29 -31.32 13.90
N ARG A 427 -34.92 -30.22 14.35
CA ARG A 427 -36.31 -30.22 14.83
C ARG A 427 -37.28 -30.64 13.73
N ASP A 428 -37.15 -30.07 12.53
CA ASP A 428 -38.00 -30.42 11.38
C ASP A 428 -37.88 -31.91 11.01
N ARG A 429 -36.67 -32.47 11.05
CA ARG A 429 -36.46 -33.90 10.77
C ARG A 429 -37.02 -34.80 11.87
N MET A 430 -36.94 -34.38 13.13
CA MET A 430 -37.52 -35.09 14.26
C MET A 430 -39.06 -35.13 14.16
N GLU A 431 -39.70 -34.01 13.84
CA GLU A 431 -41.16 -33.94 13.63
C GLU A 431 -41.63 -34.88 12.51
N ASN A 432 -40.82 -34.99 11.45
CA ASN A 432 -41.07 -35.93 10.34
C ASN A 432 -40.64 -37.39 10.64
N ARG A 433 -40.36 -37.74 11.90
CA ARG A 433 -39.93 -39.08 12.34
C ARG A 433 -38.67 -39.62 11.64
N LYS A 434 -37.81 -38.72 11.14
CA LYS A 434 -36.52 -39.05 10.50
C LYS A 434 -35.38 -38.92 11.50
N PHE A 435 -35.44 -39.69 12.58
CA PHE A 435 -34.58 -39.54 13.76
C PHE A 435 -33.08 -39.63 13.45
N ALA A 436 -32.64 -40.57 12.61
CA ALA A 436 -31.23 -40.67 12.21
C ALA A 436 -30.70 -39.39 11.53
N LYS A 437 -31.51 -38.73 10.69
CA LYS A 437 -31.15 -37.46 10.04
C LYS A 437 -31.18 -36.30 11.04
N ALA A 438 -32.16 -36.28 11.94
CA ALA A 438 -32.20 -35.28 13.01
C ALA A 438 -30.93 -35.34 13.88
N ARG A 439 -30.48 -36.55 14.25
CA ARG A 439 -29.23 -36.75 15.00
C ARG A 439 -27.99 -36.26 14.27
N ALA A 440 -27.92 -36.44 12.95
CA ALA A 440 -26.81 -35.93 12.15
C ALA A 440 -26.70 -34.40 12.24
N PHE A 441 -27.81 -33.68 12.08
CA PHE A 441 -27.82 -32.21 12.20
C PHE A 441 -27.48 -31.73 13.61
N VAL A 442 -27.92 -32.43 14.68
CA VAL A 442 -27.53 -32.09 16.05
C VAL A 442 -26.02 -32.27 16.27
N ARG A 443 -25.43 -33.34 15.72
CA ARG A 443 -23.97 -33.53 15.79
C ARG A 443 -23.22 -32.44 15.03
N ASP A 444 -23.73 -32.01 13.89
CA ASP A 444 -23.09 -30.93 13.13
C ASP A 444 -23.21 -29.57 13.86
N ALA A 445 -24.30 -29.32 14.59
CA ALA A 445 -24.38 -28.19 15.53
C ALA A 445 -23.36 -28.30 16.67
N LEU A 446 -23.19 -29.48 17.27
CA LEU A 446 -22.21 -29.72 18.34
C LEU A 446 -20.75 -29.67 17.86
N LYS A 447 -20.47 -29.93 16.58
CA LYS A 447 -19.13 -29.71 16.01
C LYS A 447 -18.77 -28.23 15.89
N GLU A 448 -19.77 -27.38 15.66
CA GLU A 448 -19.59 -25.93 15.59
C GLU A 448 -19.51 -25.32 16.99
N ASP A 449 -20.30 -25.81 17.96
CA ASP A 449 -20.25 -25.45 19.38
C ASP A 449 -20.45 -26.68 20.29
N GLU A 450 -19.34 -27.24 20.78
CA GLU A 450 -19.34 -28.46 21.60
C GLU A 450 -20.11 -28.31 22.92
N ASN A 451 -20.24 -27.08 23.43
CA ASN A 451 -20.90 -26.78 24.70
C ASN A 451 -22.34 -26.29 24.50
N ASN A 452 -22.91 -26.44 23.31
CA ASN A 452 -24.25 -25.98 23.01
C ASN A 452 -25.32 -26.78 23.77
N LYS A 453 -25.87 -26.18 24.83
CA LYS A 453 -26.87 -26.82 25.69
C LYS A 453 -28.15 -27.19 24.94
N ASP A 454 -28.55 -26.39 23.96
CA ASP A 454 -29.76 -26.63 23.18
C ASP A 454 -29.60 -27.83 22.25
N ALA A 455 -28.42 -27.99 21.65
CA ALA A 455 -28.08 -29.15 20.84
C ALA A 455 -28.08 -30.43 21.67
N ALA A 456 -27.45 -30.42 22.85
CA ALA A 456 -27.45 -31.55 23.77
C ALA A 456 -28.87 -31.93 24.23
N ALA A 457 -29.70 -30.94 24.61
CA ALA A 457 -31.09 -31.18 24.99
C ALA A 457 -31.94 -31.73 23.84
N LEU A 458 -31.72 -31.26 22.61
CA LEU A 458 -32.41 -31.75 21.43
C LEU A 458 -32.00 -33.20 21.09
N MET A 459 -30.73 -33.56 21.28
CA MET A 459 -30.23 -34.94 21.14
C MET A 459 -31.04 -35.89 22.05
N GLU A 460 -31.14 -35.56 23.34
CA GLU A 460 -31.88 -36.36 24.32
C GLU A 460 -33.38 -36.46 23.98
N LYS A 461 -33.97 -35.35 23.48
CA LYS A 461 -35.37 -35.34 23.04
C LYS A 461 -35.61 -36.27 21.85
N ILE A 462 -34.69 -36.29 20.88
CA ILE A 462 -34.76 -37.20 19.73
C ILE A 462 -34.76 -38.65 20.19
N ASP A 463 -33.83 -39.03 21.08
CA ASP A 463 -33.72 -40.42 21.56
C ASP A 463 -35.00 -40.85 22.32
N LYS A 464 -35.61 -39.95 23.10
CA LYS A 464 -36.89 -40.22 23.80
C LYS A 464 -38.06 -40.42 22.83
N GLU A 465 -38.18 -39.59 21.78
CA GLU A 465 -39.25 -39.71 20.78
C GLU A 465 -39.08 -40.92 19.87
N GLU A 466 -37.84 -41.27 19.49
CA GLU A 466 -37.54 -42.48 18.72
C GLU A 466 -37.95 -43.73 19.50
N ALA A 467 -37.59 -43.83 20.79
CA ALA A 467 -37.98 -44.94 21.65
C ALA A 467 -39.51 -45.07 21.82
N LYS A 468 -40.26 -43.95 21.83
CA LYS A 468 -41.73 -43.98 21.83
C LYS A 468 -42.27 -44.50 20.51
N TYR A 469 -41.72 -44.02 19.39
CA TYR A 469 -42.14 -44.44 18.06
C TYR A 469 -41.86 -45.93 17.80
N GLU A 470 -40.70 -46.43 18.24
CA GLU A 470 -40.38 -47.86 18.16
C GLU A 470 -41.38 -48.72 18.95
N LYS A 471 -41.73 -48.33 20.17
CA LYS A 471 -42.77 -49.01 20.96
C LYS A 471 -44.14 -48.99 20.29
N GLU A 472 -44.52 -47.87 19.67
CA GLU A 472 -45.75 -47.74 18.89
C GLU A 472 -45.74 -48.70 17.68
N GLN A 473 -44.63 -48.77 16.95
CA GLN A 473 -44.46 -49.69 15.82
C GLN A 473 -44.49 -51.16 16.26
N GLU A 474 -43.85 -51.52 17.37
CA GLU A 474 -43.92 -52.87 17.94
C GLU A 474 -45.34 -53.24 18.34
N PHE A 475 -46.08 -52.32 18.97
CA PHE A 475 -47.47 -52.53 19.33
C PHE A 475 -48.35 -52.77 18.09
N LEU A 476 -48.18 -51.96 17.04
CA LEU A 476 -48.89 -52.13 15.77
C LEU A 476 -48.56 -53.47 15.11
N LYS A 477 -47.29 -53.86 15.06
CA LYS A 477 -46.86 -55.17 14.53
C LYS A 477 -47.45 -56.32 15.34
N LYS A 478 -47.51 -56.19 16.67
CA LYS A 478 -48.14 -57.19 17.54
C LYS A 478 -49.64 -57.30 17.26
N GLN A 479 -50.33 -56.17 17.12
CA GLN A 479 -51.76 -56.15 16.80
C GLN A 479 -52.04 -56.76 15.41
N GLU A 480 -51.18 -56.49 14.43
CA GLU A 480 -51.24 -57.07 13.10
C GLU A 480 -50.96 -58.58 13.13
N ASN A 481 -49.91 -59.02 13.83
CA ASN A 481 -49.62 -60.44 14.02
C ASN A 481 -50.77 -61.17 14.73
N ASP A 482 -51.34 -60.58 15.78
CA ASP A 482 -52.49 -61.13 16.49
C ASP A 482 -53.74 -61.19 15.59
N ARG A 483 -53.89 -60.24 14.66
CA ARG A 483 -54.93 -60.28 13.63
C ARG A 483 -54.67 -61.41 12.63
N VAL A 484 -53.46 -61.52 12.09
CA VAL A 484 -53.06 -62.58 11.14
C VAL A 484 -53.22 -63.97 11.78
N VAL A 485 -52.83 -64.15 13.04
CA VAL A 485 -53.00 -65.41 13.77
C VAL A 485 -54.49 -65.74 13.95
N ARG A 486 -55.32 -64.75 14.28
CA ARG A 486 -56.78 -64.94 14.36
C ARG A 486 -57.39 -65.32 13.01
N GLU A 487 -56.98 -64.65 11.93
CA GLU A 487 -57.43 -64.96 10.56
C GLU A 487 -56.99 -66.36 10.13
N ARG A 488 -55.75 -66.76 10.41
CA ARG A 488 -55.26 -68.14 10.15
C ARG A 488 -56.02 -69.20 10.93
N LYS A 489 -56.24 -68.99 12.24
CA LYS A 489 -57.03 -69.91 13.07
C LYS A 489 -58.46 -70.04 12.57
N LYS A 490 -59.07 -68.92 12.14
CA LYS A 490 -60.40 -68.93 11.51
C LYS A 490 -60.39 -69.74 10.21
N ALA A 491 -59.43 -69.49 9.31
CA ALA A 491 -59.31 -70.25 8.06
C ALA A 491 -59.08 -71.76 8.28
N GLU A 492 -58.26 -72.16 9.26
CA GLU A 492 -58.06 -73.57 9.62
C GLU A 492 -59.34 -74.21 10.18
N ARG A 493 -60.08 -73.48 11.03
CA ARG A 493 -61.37 -73.92 11.56
C ARG A 493 -62.37 -74.13 10.41
N ASP A 494 -62.47 -73.16 9.52
CA ASP A 494 -63.39 -73.19 8.38
C ASP A 494 -63.02 -74.35 7.42
N LYS A 495 -61.74 -74.60 7.19
CA LYS A 495 -61.27 -75.78 6.41
C LYS A 495 -61.66 -77.12 7.05
N LYS A 496 -61.56 -77.24 8.38
CA LYS A 496 -62.00 -78.45 9.11
C LYS A 496 -63.52 -78.62 9.02
N ILE A 497 -64.27 -77.53 9.16
CA ILE A 497 -65.72 -77.52 8.98
C ILE A 497 -66.09 -78.02 7.59
N SER A 498 -65.50 -77.47 6.53
CA SER A 498 -65.75 -77.92 5.15
C SER A 498 -65.43 -79.42 4.98
N SER A 499 -64.30 -79.89 5.49
CA SER A 499 -63.92 -81.31 5.40
C SER A 499 -64.88 -82.24 6.14
N TYR A 500 -65.41 -81.84 7.30
CA TYR A 500 -66.40 -82.64 8.02
C TYR A 500 -67.77 -82.61 7.34
N LEU A 501 -68.19 -81.47 6.78
CA LEU A 501 -69.42 -81.38 5.99
C LEU A 501 -69.35 -82.29 4.75
N GLU A 502 -68.24 -82.27 3.99
CA GLU A 502 -68.03 -83.16 2.84
C GLU A 502 -68.10 -84.64 3.24
N ARG A 503 -67.50 -85.01 4.38
CA ARG A 503 -67.56 -86.40 4.90
C ARG A 503 -68.96 -86.79 5.36
N ALA A 504 -69.67 -85.88 6.02
CA ALA A 504 -71.05 -86.09 6.44
C ALA A 504 -71.95 -86.33 5.22
N GLU A 505 -71.80 -85.52 4.16
CA GLU A 505 -72.53 -85.67 2.90
C GLU A 505 -72.19 -86.98 2.19
N SER A 506 -70.91 -87.38 2.20
CA SER A 506 -70.46 -88.66 1.66
C SER A 506 -71.05 -89.86 2.42
N GLU A 507 -71.12 -89.82 3.75
CA GLU A 507 -71.76 -90.91 4.52
C GLU A 507 -73.29 -90.91 4.38
N LEU A 508 -73.91 -89.73 4.27
CA LEU A 508 -75.34 -89.57 3.96
C LEU A 508 -75.70 -90.21 2.63
N SER A 509 -74.92 -89.96 1.57
CA SER A 509 -75.14 -90.57 0.24
C SER A 509 -74.99 -92.09 0.25
N ARG A 510 -74.29 -92.66 1.24
CA ARG A 510 -74.15 -94.10 1.46
C ARG A 510 -75.22 -94.68 2.39
N GLY A 511 -76.19 -93.87 2.84
CA GLY A 511 -77.27 -94.27 3.75
C GLY A 511 -76.83 -94.47 5.21
N ARG A 512 -75.63 -94.02 5.60
CA ARG A 512 -75.09 -94.21 6.96
C ARG A 512 -75.36 -92.97 7.81
N THR A 513 -76.62 -92.80 8.19
CA THR A 513 -77.14 -91.62 8.91
C THR A 513 -76.45 -91.36 10.24
N GLU A 514 -76.19 -92.39 11.05
CA GLU A 514 -75.50 -92.25 12.35
C GLU A 514 -74.07 -91.72 12.19
N ARG A 515 -73.32 -92.21 11.19
CA ARG A 515 -71.94 -91.74 10.93
C ARG A 515 -71.90 -90.32 10.40
N ALA A 516 -72.86 -89.97 9.54
CA ALA A 516 -73.01 -88.60 9.07
C ALA A 516 -73.34 -87.64 10.22
N MET A 517 -74.22 -88.05 11.14
CA MET A 517 -74.55 -87.26 12.33
C MET A 517 -73.32 -87.00 13.21
N SER A 518 -72.47 -88.01 13.42
CA SER A 518 -71.21 -87.84 14.17
C SER A 518 -70.25 -86.83 13.52
N TYR A 519 -70.19 -86.75 12.19
CA TYR A 519 -69.39 -85.72 11.51
C TYR A 519 -70.01 -84.32 11.63
N ILE A 520 -71.34 -84.21 11.66
CA ILE A 520 -72.04 -82.93 11.83
C ILE A 520 -71.91 -82.42 13.27
N GLU A 521 -71.97 -83.29 14.27
CA GLU A 521 -71.68 -82.92 15.67
C GLU A 521 -70.29 -82.30 15.81
N ARG A 522 -69.28 -82.85 15.11
CA ARG A 522 -67.93 -82.27 15.06
C ARG A 522 -67.87 -80.91 14.35
N VAL A 523 -68.78 -80.63 13.41
CA VAL A 523 -68.91 -79.29 12.82
C VAL A 523 -69.49 -78.32 13.84
N LEU A 524 -70.54 -78.71 14.57
CA LEU A 524 -71.18 -77.88 15.59
C LEU A 524 -70.28 -77.64 16.82
N ASP A 525 -69.38 -78.57 17.14
CA ASP A 525 -68.33 -78.36 18.15
C ASP A 525 -67.34 -77.26 17.75
N LEU A 526 -67.06 -77.13 16.44
CA LEU A 526 -66.18 -76.10 15.89
C LEU A 526 -66.92 -74.77 15.66
N ASP A 527 -68.20 -74.83 15.28
CA ASP A 527 -69.05 -73.69 15.02
C ASP A 527 -70.52 -74.02 15.32
N LYS A 528 -70.96 -73.67 16.53
CA LYS A 528 -72.28 -74.04 17.08
C LYS A 528 -73.47 -73.53 16.25
N ASN A 529 -73.24 -72.48 15.45
CA ASN A 529 -74.27 -71.83 14.64
C ASN A 529 -74.05 -72.09 13.14
N ASN A 530 -73.41 -73.21 12.78
CA ASN A 530 -73.13 -73.51 11.39
C ASN A 530 -74.41 -73.91 10.64
N GLU A 531 -74.91 -73.00 9.80
CA GLU A 531 -76.17 -73.19 9.06
C GLU A 531 -76.17 -74.45 8.17
N SER A 532 -75.02 -74.81 7.59
CA SER A 532 -74.90 -76.00 6.73
C SER A 532 -75.05 -77.30 7.52
N ALA A 533 -74.45 -77.36 8.72
CA ALA A 533 -74.63 -78.46 9.65
C ALA A 533 -76.09 -78.62 10.08
N GLU A 534 -76.76 -77.52 10.46
CA GLU A 534 -78.17 -77.55 10.85
C GLU A 534 -79.08 -78.09 9.73
N LYS A 535 -78.87 -77.63 8.49
CA LYS A 535 -79.59 -78.15 7.31
C LYS A 535 -79.36 -79.64 7.10
N MET A 536 -78.13 -80.14 7.30
CA MET A 536 -77.85 -81.58 7.19
C MET A 536 -78.51 -82.41 8.30
N ILE A 537 -78.63 -81.89 9.53
CA ILE A 537 -79.38 -82.58 10.62
C ILE A 537 -80.84 -82.77 10.23
N VAL A 538 -81.48 -81.72 9.68
CA VAL A 538 -82.88 -81.80 9.21
C VAL A 538 -83.02 -82.87 8.13
N ARG A 539 -82.07 -82.91 7.18
CA ARG A 539 -82.05 -83.93 6.11
C ARG A 539 -81.87 -85.35 6.65
N ILE A 540 -80.95 -85.56 7.60
CA ILE A 540 -80.77 -86.87 8.26
C ILE A 540 -82.05 -87.32 8.94
N LYS A 541 -82.69 -86.43 9.72
CA LYS A 541 -83.95 -86.73 10.42
C LYS A 541 -85.06 -87.16 9.46
N ALA A 542 -85.17 -86.49 8.31
CA ALA A 542 -86.12 -86.85 7.26
C ALA A 542 -85.84 -88.26 6.70
N MET A 543 -84.59 -88.59 6.39
CA MET A 543 -84.21 -89.91 5.87
C MET A 543 -84.39 -91.05 6.89
N THR A 544 -84.20 -90.78 8.19
CA THR A 544 -84.46 -91.79 9.24
C THR A 544 -85.95 -92.04 9.41
N THR A 545 -86.80 -91.01 9.34
CA THR A 545 -88.26 -91.17 9.40
C THR A 545 -88.86 -91.84 8.16
N GLU A 546 -88.19 -91.76 7.01
CA GLU A 546 -88.59 -92.47 5.78
C GLU A 546 -88.20 -93.96 5.78
N ASN A 547 -87.17 -94.38 6.53
CA ASN A 547 -86.76 -95.79 6.63
C ASN A 547 -87.46 -96.57 7.76
N GLU A 548 -88.12 -95.86 8.69
CA GLU A 548 -88.89 -96.46 9.80
C GLU A 548 -90.39 -96.65 9.46
N ASN A 549 -90.85 -96.09 8.34
CA ASN A 549 -92.18 -96.33 7.74
C ASN A 549 -92.05 -97.29 6.56
#